data_AF-M0C066-F1
#
_entry.id   AF-M0C066-F1
#
_cell.length_a   1.000
_cell.length_b   1.000
_cell.length_c   1.000
_cell.angle_alpha   90.00
_cell.angle_beta   90.00
_cell.angle_gamma   90.00
#
_symmetry.space_group_name_H-M   'P 1'
#
loop_
_entity.id
_entity.type
_entity.pdbx_description
1 polymer ?
#
loop_
_entity_poly.entity_id
_entity_poly.type
_entity_poly.pdbx_seq_one_letter_code
_entity_poly.pdbx_strand_id
1 'polypeptide(L)'
;MSLFAYSLAVFILATAVATALFRDVLSVIIVFGAYSLGMAILYTFLLAPDVAMTEAAIGAGVTTLLLLLTIARTTRPTTDRLRERIHVPGVVAVGAFVLVLCTVVLPEMYTVGSLETPVWSNPEVTQHYITETYKQTGVENAVTSVLAAYRGFDTFGEAVVVFAAGVSTLVVLKREVFA
;
A
#
# COMPACT_ATOMS: atom_id res chain seq x y z
N MET A 1 -16.20 14.70 -6.31
CA MET A 1 -15.24 14.48 -5.21
C MET A 1 -15.02 15.80 -4.48
N SER A 2 -14.80 15.77 -3.16
CA SER A 2 -14.58 16.99 -2.36
C SER A 2 -13.23 17.65 -2.69
N LEU A 3 -13.11 18.96 -2.43
CA LEU A 3 -11.83 19.69 -2.54
C LEU A 3 -10.73 19.00 -1.73
N PHE A 4 -11.09 18.47 -0.57
CA PHE A 4 -10.22 17.68 0.29
C PHE A 4 -9.62 16.48 -0.45
N ALA A 5 -10.45 15.66 -1.10
CA ALA A 5 -9.99 14.47 -1.81
C ALA A 5 -9.00 14.80 -2.95
N TYR A 6 -9.26 15.87 -3.71
CA TYR A 6 -8.33 16.32 -4.74
C TYR A 6 -7.03 16.86 -4.16
N SER A 7 -7.09 17.63 -3.07
CA SER A 7 -5.88 18.12 -2.40
C SER A 7 -5.02 16.98 -1.85
N LEU A 8 -5.66 15.93 -1.31
CA LEU A 8 -5.00 14.74 -0.81
C LEU A 8 -4.36 13.93 -1.95
N ALA A 9 -5.06 13.75 -3.07
CA ALA A 9 -4.52 13.07 -4.25
C ALA A 9 -3.29 13.82 -4.83
N VAL A 10 -3.35 15.16 -4.89
CA VAL A 10 -2.20 15.97 -5.30
C VAL A 10 -1.05 15.83 -4.32
N PHE A 11 -1.31 15.83 -3.02
CA PHE A 11 -0.29 15.61 -1.99
C PHE A 11 0.38 14.22 -2.11
N ILE A 12 -0.41 13.17 -2.30
CA ILE A 12 0.09 11.79 -2.51
C ILE A 12 0.94 11.73 -3.78
N LEU A 13 0.48 12.32 -4.89
CA LEU A 13 1.23 12.32 -6.14
C LEU A 13 2.54 13.13 -6.01
N ALA A 14 2.48 14.28 -5.36
CA ALA A 14 3.64 15.13 -5.13
C ALA A 14 4.68 14.44 -4.25
N THR A 15 4.26 13.76 -3.17
CA THR A 15 5.16 12.99 -2.31
C THR A 15 5.75 11.78 -3.03
N ALA A 16 4.96 11.04 -3.84
CA ALA A 16 5.48 9.95 -4.65
C ALA A 16 6.56 10.40 -5.64
N VAL A 17 6.33 11.53 -6.34
CA VAL A 17 7.33 12.12 -7.24
C VAL A 17 8.54 12.63 -6.47
N ALA A 18 8.34 13.29 -5.32
CA ALA A 18 9.44 13.77 -4.49
C ALA A 18 10.32 12.62 -3.97
N THR A 19 9.73 11.51 -3.53
CA THR A 19 10.45 10.29 -3.14
C THR A 19 11.35 9.77 -4.26
N ALA A 20 10.88 9.79 -5.52
CA ALA A 20 11.67 9.35 -6.66
C ALA A 20 12.77 10.34 -7.07
N LEU A 21 12.61 11.63 -6.77
CA LEU A 21 13.55 12.69 -7.15
C LEU A 21 14.61 12.96 -6.09
N PHE A 22 14.35 12.61 -4.83
CA PHE A 22 15.30 12.81 -3.74
C PHE A 22 16.43 11.79 -3.80
N ARG A 23 17.65 12.29 -3.62
CA ARG A 23 18.87 11.47 -3.59
C ARG A 23 19.27 11.12 -2.16
N ASP A 24 18.93 11.99 -1.23
CA ASP A 24 19.22 11.76 0.17
C ASP A 24 18.29 10.69 0.76
N VAL A 25 18.86 9.56 1.20
CA VAL A 25 18.10 8.41 1.67
C VAL A 25 17.23 8.74 2.89
N LEU A 26 17.70 9.58 3.82
CA LEU A 26 16.89 9.99 4.97
C LEU A 26 15.66 10.79 4.51
N SER A 27 15.86 11.75 3.61
CA SER A 27 14.79 12.53 3.01
C SER A 27 13.79 11.64 2.24
N VAL A 28 14.28 10.67 1.47
CA VAL A 28 13.45 9.67 0.76
C VAL A 28 12.57 8.91 1.75
N ILE A 29 13.14 8.41 2.86
CA ILE A 29 12.40 7.66 3.88
C ILE A 29 11.29 8.52 4.52
N ILE A 30 11.59 9.77 4.87
CA ILE A 30 10.61 10.68 5.49
C ILE A 30 9.46 10.99 4.51
N VAL A 31 9.78 11.31 3.25
CA VAL A 31 8.74 11.61 2.25
C VAL A 31 7.93 10.36 1.88
N PHE A 32 8.56 9.19 1.83
CA PHE A 32 7.85 7.92 1.62
C PHE A 32 6.90 7.60 2.77
N GLY A 33 7.29 7.86 4.02
CA GLY A 33 6.39 7.77 5.18
C GLY A 33 5.20 8.73 5.08
N ALA A 34 5.43 9.97 4.62
CA ALA A 34 4.36 10.94 4.39
C ALA A 34 3.40 10.52 3.26
N TYR A 35 3.92 9.90 2.20
CA TYR A 35 3.12 9.29 1.12
C TYR A 35 2.20 8.20 1.68
N SER A 36 2.75 7.26 2.47
CA SER A 36 1.99 6.16 3.06
C SER A 36 0.91 6.65 4.05
N LEU A 37 1.24 7.67 4.87
CA LEU A 37 0.23 8.31 5.73
C LEU A 37 -0.88 8.99 4.91
N GLY A 38 -0.53 9.63 3.79
CA GLY A 38 -1.51 10.19 2.85
C GLY A 38 -2.44 9.11 2.29
N MET A 39 -1.91 7.94 1.92
CA MET A 39 -2.69 6.79 1.46
C MET A 39 -3.63 6.26 2.56
N ALA A 40 -3.16 6.14 3.81
CA ALA A 40 -4.02 5.73 4.93
C ALA A 40 -5.21 6.68 5.15
N ILE A 41 -4.98 8.00 5.05
CA ILE A 41 -6.04 9.00 5.11
C ILE A 41 -7.01 8.84 3.92
N LEU A 42 -6.49 8.57 2.72
CA LEU A 42 -7.32 8.33 1.53
C LEU A 42 -8.21 7.10 1.71
N TYR A 43 -7.68 5.99 2.22
CA TYR A 43 -8.48 4.79 2.51
C TYR A 43 -9.55 5.03 3.56
N THR A 44 -9.25 5.82 4.59
CA THR A 44 -10.25 6.24 5.59
C THR A 44 -11.36 7.06 4.92
N PHE A 45 -11.01 7.99 4.03
CA PHE A 45 -11.97 8.78 3.27
C PHE A 45 -12.82 7.93 2.31
N LEU A 46 -12.27 6.83 1.79
CA LEU A 46 -12.96 5.84 0.96
C LEU A 46 -13.75 4.80 1.78
N LEU A 47 -13.94 5.03 3.09
CA LEU A 47 -14.70 4.14 3.99
C LEU A 47 -14.08 2.74 4.14
N ALA A 48 -12.75 2.64 4.02
CA ALA A 48 -11.98 1.41 4.23
C ALA A 48 -11.08 1.53 5.48
N PRO A 49 -11.65 1.52 6.72
CA PRO A 49 -10.89 1.76 7.94
C PRO A 49 -9.86 0.66 8.24
N ASP A 50 -10.16 -0.62 7.98
CA ASP A 50 -9.24 -1.72 8.25
C ASP A 50 -7.99 -1.66 7.35
N VAL A 51 -8.19 -1.31 6.07
CA VAL A 51 -7.09 -1.06 5.12
C VAL A 51 -6.30 0.19 5.52
N ALA A 52 -6.97 1.24 5.99
CA ALA A 52 -6.30 2.43 6.48
C ALA A 52 -5.41 2.17 7.70
N MET A 53 -5.91 1.39 8.67
CA MET A 53 -5.15 1.03 9.87
C MET A 53 -3.91 0.19 9.54
N THR A 54 -4.04 -0.79 8.63
CA THR A 54 -2.91 -1.61 8.19
C THR A 54 -1.88 -0.80 7.41
N GLU A 55 -2.30 0.10 6.52
CA GLU A 55 -1.40 1.02 5.80
C GLU A 55 -0.66 1.96 6.77
N ALA A 56 -1.36 2.54 7.74
CA ALA A 56 -0.75 3.42 8.74
C ALA A 56 0.27 2.67 9.61
N ALA A 57 -0.05 1.44 10.05
CA ALA A 57 0.82 0.65 10.91
C ALA A 57 2.04 0.12 10.14
N ILE A 58 1.83 -0.51 8.99
CA ILE A 58 2.89 -1.22 8.25
C ILE A 58 3.65 -0.27 7.31
N GLY A 59 2.93 0.51 6.50
CA GLY A 59 3.53 1.43 5.53
C GLY A 59 4.21 2.60 6.23
N ALA A 60 3.43 3.42 6.93
CA ALA A 60 3.97 4.63 7.57
C ALA A 60 4.79 4.32 8.83
N GLY A 61 4.44 3.28 9.59
CA GLY A 61 5.11 2.89 10.82
C GLY A 61 6.31 1.95 10.60
N VAL A 62 6.04 0.66 10.42
CA VAL A 62 7.06 -0.41 10.42
C VAL A 62 8.08 -0.23 9.30
N THR A 63 7.64 0.05 8.07
CA THR A 63 8.56 0.19 6.92
C THR A 63 9.48 1.38 7.11
N THR A 64 8.96 2.53 7.53
CA THR A 64 9.77 3.71 7.86
C THR A 64 10.81 3.38 8.94
N LEU A 65 10.39 2.71 10.02
CA LEU A 65 11.29 2.32 11.10
C LEU A 65 12.40 1.37 10.60
N LEU A 66 12.06 0.35 9.83
CA LEU A 66 13.03 -0.61 9.28
C LEU A 66 14.01 0.07 8.33
N LEU A 67 13.55 0.99 7.48
CA LEU A 67 14.43 1.77 6.59
C LEU A 67 15.35 2.69 7.39
N LEU A 68 14.84 3.37 8.43
CA LEU A 68 15.64 4.20 9.33
C LEU A 68 16.70 3.39 10.07
N LEU A 69 16.34 2.22 10.61
CA LEU A 69 17.27 1.30 11.26
C LEU A 69 18.34 0.80 10.28
N THR A 70 17.96 0.52 9.04
CA THR A 70 18.89 0.10 7.99
C THR A 70 19.92 1.20 7.74
N ILE A 71 19.49 2.44 7.50
CA ILE A 71 20.44 3.53 7.24
C ILE A 71 21.27 3.89 8.47
N ALA A 72 20.75 3.70 9.69
CA ALA A 72 21.50 3.90 10.93
C ALA A 72 22.60 2.84 11.14
N ARG A 73 22.47 1.67 10.52
CA ARG A 73 23.43 0.55 10.60
C ARG A 73 24.30 0.38 9.35
N THR A 74 24.08 1.18 8.31
CA THR A 74 24.87 1.18 7.07
C THR A 74 25.61 2.50 6.86
N THR A 75 26.56 2.53 5.93
CA THR A 75 27.21 3.77 5.53
C THR A 75 26.30 4.60 4.64
N ARG A 76 25.99 5.84 5.06
CA ARG A 76 25.32 6.84 4.21
C ARG A 76 26.37 7.70 3.52
N PRO A 77 26.50 7.65 2.19
CA PRO A 77 27.35 8.59 1.47
C PRO A 77 26.84 10.01 1.67
N THR A 78 27.71 10.91 2.13
CA THR A 78 27.38 12.34 2.19
C THR A 78 27.08 12.80 0.77
N THR A 79 25.86 13.27 0.56
CA THR A 79 25.42 13.68 -0.76
C THR A 79 25.27 15.20 -0.79
N ASP A 80 26.14 15.88 -1.54
CA ASP A 80 26.06 17.34 -1.73
C ASP A 80 24.86 17.80 -2.58
N ARG A 81 24.11 16.85 -3.16
CA ARG A 81 22.96 17.09 -4.02
C ARG A 81 21.69 16.52 -3.42
N LEU A 82 20.67 17.35 -3.26
CA LEU A 82 19.35 16.91 -2.80
C LEU A 82 18.59 16.10 -3.86
N ARG A 83 18.92 16.28 -5.15
CA ARG A 83 18.19 15.67 -6.28
C ARG A 83 19.02 14.64 -7.05
N GLU A 84 18.36 13.56 -7.46
CA GLU A 84 18.95 12.52 -8.30
C GLU A 84 18.97 12.95 -9.79
N ARG A 85 19.89 12.38 -10.58
CA ARG A 85 19.92 12.65 -12.02
C ARG A 85 18.78 11.92 -12.70
N ILE A 86 18.08 12.60 -13.61
CA ILE A 86 16.99 11.99 -14.36
C ILE A 86 17.56 10.94 -15.31
N HIS A 87 17.25 9.67 -15.04
CA HIS A 87 17.63 8.56 -15.91
C HIS A 87 16.61 8.43 -17.05
N VAL A 88 16.94 9.04 -18.20
CA VAL A 88 16.07 9.12 -19.38
C VAL A 88 15.44 7.77 -19.77
N PRO A 89 16.18 6.64 -19.91
CA PRO A 89 15.52 5.39 -20.31
C PRO A 89 14.59 4.83 -19.22
N GLY A 90 14.89 5.08 -17.94
CA GLY A 90 13.97 4.75 -16.84
C GLY A 90 12.68 5.55 -16.90
N VAL A 91 12.78 6.86 -17.17
CA VAL A 91 11.60 7.73 -17.36
C VAL A 91 10.79 7.30 -18.58
N VAL A 92 11.44 6.92 -19.68
CA VAL A 92 10.75 6.42 -20.88
C VAL A 92 10.04 5.10 -20.59
N ALA A 93 10.69 4.17 -19.88
CA ALA A 93 10.08 2.89 -19.52
C ALA A 93 8.86 3.06 -18.60
N VAL A 94 8.99 3.86 -17.53
CA VAL A 94 7.88 4.16 -16.61
C VAL A 94 6.78 4.94 -17.33
N GLY A 95 7.15 5.92 -18.15
CA GLY A 95 6.20 6.71 -18.94
C GLY A 95 5.42 5.86 -19.95
N ALA A 96 6.08 4.91 -20.63
CA ALA A 96 5.42 3.96 -21.52
C ALA A 96 4.48 3.04 -20.75
N PHE A 97 4.90 2.53 -19.58
CA PHE A 97 4.05 1.71 -18.72
C PHE A 97 2.80 2.47 -18.25
N VAL A 98 2.96 3.70 -17.75
CA VAL A 98 1.84 4.57 -17.34
C VAL A 98 0.94 4.89 -18.54
N LEU A 99 1.49 5.13 -19.73
CA LEU A 99 0.70 5.37 -20.93
C LEU A 99 -0.16 4.15 -21.27
N VAL A 100 0.39 2.94 -21.20
CA VAL A 100 -0.37 1.69 -21.41
C VAL A 100 -1.47 1.56 -20.36
N LEU A 101 -1.19 1.80 -19.08
CA LEU A 101 -2.22 1.78 -18.04
C LEU A 101 -3.33 2.80 -18.32
N CYS A 102 -2.97 4.02 -18.71
CA CYS A 102 -3.94 5.08 -18.99
C CYS A 102 -4.78 4.85 -20.25
N THR A 103 -4.24 4.16 -21.25
CA THR A 103 -4.91 3.97 -22.54
C THR A 103 -5.63 2.63 -22.66
N VAL A 104 -5.17 1.60 -21.96
CA VAL A 104 -5.73 0.24 -22.03
C VAL A 104 -6.56 -0.07 -20.78
N VAL A 105 -6.08 0.28 -19.59
CA VAL A 105 -6.72 -0.15 -18.33
C VAL A 105 -7.75 0.86 -17.84
N LEU A 106 -7.42 2.16 -17.84
CA LEU A 106 -8.35 3.18 -17.34
C LEU A 106 -9.70 3.23 -18.06
N PRO A 107 -9.80 3.07 -19.39
CA PRO A 107 -11.10 3.09 -20.07
C PRO A 107 -12.01 1.90 -19.70
N GLU A 108 -11.41 0.77 -19.31
CA GLU A 108 -12.12 -0.44 -18.86
C GLU A 108 -12.52 -0.36 -17.37
N MET A 109 -11.98 0.61 -16.63
CA MET A 109 -12.32 0.78 -15.23
C MET A 109 -13.64 1.52 -15.07
N TYR A 110 -14.49 1.01 -14.18
CA TYR A 110 -15.72 1.69 -13.79
C TYR A 110 -15.41 2.98 -13.02
N THR A 111 -16.33 3.94 -13.10
CA THR A 111 -16.26 5.15 -12.28
C THR A 111 -16.34 4.81 -10.80
N VAL A 112 -15.60 5.57 -9.98
CA VAL A 112 -15.58 5.38 -8.53
C VAL A 112 -17.00 5.53 -7.98
N GLY A 113 -17.47 4.50 -7.27
CA GLY A 113 -18.82 4.45 -6.70
C GLY A 113 -19.90 3.92 -7.65
N SER A 114 -19.55 3.44 -8.84
CA SER A 114 -20.53 2.80 -9.73
C SER A 114 -21.07 1.50 -9.13
N LEU A 115 -22.40 1.38 -9.13
CA LEU A 115 -23.12 0.17 -8.70
C LEU A 115 -23.13 -0.93 -9.77
N GLU A 116 -22.69 -0.61 -11.00
CA GLU A 116 -22.57 -1.55 -12.11
C GLU A 116 -21.24 -2.33 -12.07
N THR A 117 -20.39 -2.07 -11.07
CA THR A 117 -19.15 -2.82 -10.89
C THR A 117 -19.46 -4.29 -10.62
N PRO A 118 -18.73 -5.25 -11.24
CA PRO A 118 -18.95 -6.68 -11.02
C PRO A 118 -18.85 -7.10 -9.55
N VAL A 119 -18.07 -6.36 -8.76
CA VAL A 119 -17.95 -6.57 -7.31
C VAL A 119 -19.28 -6.24 -6.61
N TRP A 120 -19.90 -5.10 -6.92
CA TRP A 120 -21.14 -4.68 -6.26
C TRP A 120 -22.38 -5.39 -6.83
N SER A 121 -22.43 -5.58 -8.15
CA SER A 121 -23.58 -6.09 -8.88
C SER A 121 -23.78 -7.60 -8.74
N ASN A 122 -22.76 -8.36 -8.31
CA ASN A 122 -22.86 -9.79 -8.10
C ASN A 122 -23.52 -10.11 -6.73
N PRO A 123 -24.76 -10.63 -6.70
CA PRO A 123 -25.46 -10.89 -5.45
C PRO A 123 -24.82 -12.00 -4.60
N GLU A 124 -24.09 -12.92 -5.23
CA GLU A 124 -23.52 -14.09 -4.56
C GLU A 124 -22.24 -13.76 -3.76
N VAL A 125 -21.65 -12.57 -3.97
CA VAL A 125 -20.39 -12.19 -3.33
C VAL A 125 -20.60 -11.05 -2.35
N THR A 126 -20.61 -9.80 -2.80
CA THR A 126 -20.65 -8.64 -1.89
C THR A 126 -21.97 -8.55 -1.14
N GLN A 127 -23.10 -8.81 -1.80
CA GLN A 127 -24.41 -8.76 -1.13
C GLN A 127 -24.56 -9.90 -0.12
N HIS A 128 -24.05 -11.10 -0.43
CA HIS A 128 -24.01 -12.22 0.49
C HIS A 128 -23.17 -11.90 1.74
N TYR A 129 -21.95 -11.37 1.57
CA TYR A 129 -21.12 -10.97 2.70
C TYR A 129 -21.78 -9.91 3.57
N ILE A 130 -22.45 -8.91 2.99
CA ILE A 130 -23.12 -7.86 3.77
C ILE A 130 -24.29 -8.43 4.58
N THR A 131 -25.06 -9.36 4.02
CA THR A 131 -26.32 -9.83 4.61
C THR A 131 -26.17 -11.03 5.53
N GLU A 132 -25.23 -11.94 5.25
CA GLU A 132 -25.13 -13.24 5.92
C GLU A 132 -23.91 -13.38 6.84
N THR A 133 -22.94 -12.45 6.83
CA THR A 133 -21.74 -12.48 7.67
C THR A 133 -22.04 -12.80 9.13
N TYR A 134 -22.90 -12.00 9.78
CA TYR A 134 -23.15 -12.20 11.21
C TYR A 134 -23.79 -13.56 11.51
N LYS A 135 -24.72 -14.01 10.65
CA LYS A 135 -25.43 -15.28 10.84
C LYS A 135 -24.50 -16.48 10.68
N GLN A 136 -23.55 -16.41 9.75
CA GLN A 136 -22.67 -17.55 9.43
C GLN A 136 -21.42 -17.58 10.31
N THR A 137 -20.88 -16.42 10.69
CA THR A 137 -19.57 -16.34 11.34
C THR A 137 -19.61 -15.77 12.76
N GLY A 138 -20.73 -15.15 13.17
CA GLY A 138 -20.86 -14.50 14.48
C GLY A 138 -19.98 -13.24 14.66
N VAL A 139 -19.41 -12.71 13.57
CA VAL A 139 -18.51 -11.55 13.58
C VAL A 139 -19.24 -10.35 12.99
N GLU A 140 -19.17 -9.19 13.64
CA GLU A 140 -19.82 -7.96 13.17
C GLU A 140 -19.02 -7.24 12.07
N ASN A 141 -17.68 -7.33 12.12
CA ASN A 141 -16.82 -6.73 11.11
C ASN A 141 -16.81 -7.60 9.84
N ALA A 142 -17.43 -7.09 8.77
CA ALA A 142 -17.49 -7.75 7.47
C ALA A 142 -16.10 -8.04 6.87
N VAL A 143 -15.15 -7.12 6.97
CA VAL A 143 -13.79 -7.30 6.42
C VAL A 143 -13.07 -8.42 7.16
N THR A 144 -13.13 -8.42 8.49
CA THR A 144 -12.53 -9.48 9.31
C THR A 144 -13.16 -10.84 9.02
N SER A 145 -14.48 -10.90 8.86
CA SER A 145 -15.20 -12.13 8.48
C SER A 145 -14.79 -12.63 7.08
N VAL A 146 -14.66 -11.73 6.11
CA VAL A 146 -14.18 -12.10 4.77
C VAL A 146 -12.77 -12.67 4.83
N LEU A 147 -11.84 -12.00 5.52
CA LEU A 147 -10.45 -12.46 5.61
C LEU A 147 -10.30 -13.75 6.42
N ALA A 148 -10.99 -13.89 7.55
CA ALA A 148 -10.77 -15.03 8.45
C ALA A 148 -11.67 -16.23 8.16
N ALA A 149 -12.93 -16.02 7.75
CA ALA A 149 -13.93 -17.07 7.61
C ALA A 149 -14.19 -17.43 6.14
N TYR A 150 -14.62 -16.48 5.30
CA TYR A 150 -14.97 -16.79 3.90
C TYR A 150 -13.74 -17.06 3.03
N ARG A 151 -12.69 -16.27 3.20
CA ARG A 151 -11.43 -16.34 2.44
C ARG A 151 -10.22 -16.60 3.32
N GLY A 152 -10.43 -17.33 4.42
CA GLY A 152 -9.39 -17.72 5.38
C GLY A 152 -8.19 -18.43 4.76
N PHE A 153 -8.39 -19.13 3.64
CA PHE A 153 -7.31 -19.79 2.92
C PHE A 153 -6.32 -18.80 2.28
N ASP A 154 -6.81 -17.65 1.79
CA ASP A 154 -5.95 -16.61 1.21
C ASP A 154 -5.12 -15.95 2.31
N THR A 155 -5.75 -15.61 3.44
CA THR A 155 -5.05 -15.06 4.63
C THR A 155 -4.08 -16.06 5.26
N PHE A 156 -4.38 -17.37 5.23
CA PHE A 156 -3.41 -18.40 5.60
C PHE A 156 -2.17 -18.37 4.68
N GLY A 157 -2.37 -18.23 3.37
CA GLY A 157 -1.29 -18.05 2.40
C GLY A 157 -0.44 -16.82 2.68
N GLU A 158 -1.08 -15.67 2.96
CA GLU A 158 -0.40 -14.43 3.37
C GLU A 158 0.44 -14.64 4.62
N ALA A 159 -0.09 -15.31 5.65
CA ALA A 159 0.63 -15.61 6.88
C ALA A 159 1.88 -16.50 6.62
N VAL A 160 1.76 -17.49 5.74
CA VAL A 160 2.91 -18.33 5.32
C VAL A 160 3.98 -17.49 4.64
N VAL A 161 3.60 -16.54 3.76
CA VAL A 161 4.55 -15.64 3.09
C VAL A 161 5.28 -14.75 4.09
N VAL A 162 4.56 -14.14 5.04
CA VAL A 162 5.16 -13.30 6.09
C VAL A 162 6.11 -14.12 6.96
N PHE A 163 5.71 -15.32 7.36
CA PHE A 163 6.57 -16.23 8.12
C PHE A 163 7.83 -16.60 7.33
N ALA A 164 7.70 -16.96 6.05
CA ALA A 164 8.83 -17.28 5.19
C ALA A 164 9.78 -16.09 5.00
N ALA A 165 9.26 -14.87 4.86
CA ALA A 165 10.07 -13.66 4.81
C ALA A 165 10.85 -13.42 6.11
N GLY A 166 10.21 -13.65 7.26
CA GLY A 166 10.85 -13.60 8.58
C GLY A 166 12.00 -14.61 8.71
N VAL A 167 11.74 -15.88 8.40
CA VAL A 167 12.77 -16.94 8.42
C VAL A 167 13.90 -16.63 7.44
N SER A 168 13.58 -16.18 6.22
CA SER A 168 14.58 -15.79 5.21
C SER A 168 15.48 -14.66 5.71
N THR A 169 14.90 -13.67 6.41
CA THR A 169 15.66 -12.57 7.00
C THR A 169 16.61 -13.08 8.09
N LEU A 170 16.17 -13.99 8.96
CA LEU A 170 17.04 -14.62 9.98
C LEU A 170 18.20 -15.41 9.35
N VAL A 171 17.93 -16.18 8.29
CA VAL A 171 18.95 -16.94 7.56
C VAL A 171 19.98 -16.00 6.94
N VAL A 172 19.56 -14.93 6.27
CA VAL A 172 20.45 -13.92 5.67
C VAL A 172 21.30 -13.23 6.74
N LEU A 173 20.71 -12.90 7.88
CA LEU A 173 21.40 -12.27 9.01
C LEU A 173 22.19 -13.26 9.86
N LYS A 174 22.14 -14.57 9.56
CA LYS A 174 22.75 -15.66 10.34
C LYS A 174 22.36 -15.59 11.82
N ARG A 175 21.07 -15.38 12.11
CA ARG A 175 20.50 -15.32 13.45
C ARG A 175 19.48 -16.43 13.68
N GLU A 176 19.32 -16.82 14.93
CA GLU A 176 18.38 -17.86 15.35
C GLU A 176 17.11 -17.29 15.99
N VAL A 177 17.12 -16.01 16.39
CA VAL A 177 16.00 -15.33 17.06
C VAL A 177 15.82 -13.89 16.56
N PHE A 178 14.57 -13.44 16.52
CA PHE A 178 14.21 -12.02 16.35
C PHE A 178 14.48 -11.32 17.69
N ALA A 179 15.60 -10.63 17.79
CA ALA A 179 15.99 -9.86 18.97
C ALA A 179 15.32 -8.48 18.98
#